data_AF-A0A139W9Y4-F1
#
_entry.id   AF-A0A139W9Y4-F1
#
_cell.length_a   1.000
_cell.length_b   1.000
_cell.length_c   1.000
_cell.angle_alpha   90.00
_cell.angle_beta   90.00
_cell.angle_gamma   90.00
#
_symmetry.space_group_name_H-M   'P 1'
#
loop_
_entity.id
_entity.type
_entity.pdbx_description
1 polymer ?
#
loop_
_entity_poly.entity_id
_entity_poly.type
_entity_poly.pdbx_seq_one_letter_code
_entity_poly.pdbx_strand_id
1 'polypeptide(L)' 'MAFRPPNLAIYNYFSVFFISLYKRGLCPKRWKAAILVLLEKPPKRAQEPVSYRPLCLLDTMASQ' A
#
# COMPACT_ATOMS: atom_id res chain seq x y z
N MET A 1 6.64 7.19 -22.41
CA MET A 1 5.28 6.67 -22.18
C MET A 1 4.79 7.18 -20.83
N ALA A 2 3.90 8.18 -20.81
CA ALA A 2 3.25 8.60 -19.58
C ALA A 2 2.00 7.73 -19.37
N PHE A 3 1.98 6.95 -18.29
CA PHE A 3 0.76 6.27 -17.86
C PHE A 3 -0.27 7.35 -17.54
N ARG A 4 -1.21 7.62 -18.45
CA ARG A 4 -2.38 8.45 -18.16
C ARG A 4 -3.41 7.55 -17.48
N PRO A 5 -3.62 7.67 -16.16
CA PRO A 5 -4.68 6.90 -15.52
C PRO A 5 -6.04 7.33 -16.08
N PRO A 6 -6.98 6.40 -16.26
CA PRO A 6 -8.24 6.64 -16.97
C PRO A 6 -9.21 7.62 -16.28
N ASN A 7 -8.88 8.15 -15.09
CA ASN A 7 -9.68 9.16 -14.39
C ASN A 7 -8.80 10.11 -13.56
N LEU A 8 -8.32 11.18 -14.19
CA LEU A 8 -7.49 12.21 -13.54
C LEU A 8 -8.18 12.86 -12.32
N ALA A 9 -9.51 12.95 -12.34
CA ALA A 9 -10.31 13.53 -11.26
C ALA A 9 -10.22 12.72 -9.94
N ILE A 10 -10.26 11.39 -10.02
CA ILE A 10 -10.17 10.49 -8.85
C ILE A 10 -8.80 10.59 -8.19
N TYR A 11 -7.75 10.62 -9.02
CA TYR A 11 -6.37 10.75 -8.54
C TYR A 11 -6.12 12.10 -7.85
N ASN A 12 -6.70 13.16 -8.40
CA ASN A 12 -6.59 14.51 -7.83
C ASN A 12 -7.34 14.63 -6.49
N TYR A 13 -8.54 14.06 -6.39
CA TYR A 13 -9.29 13.99 -5.13
C TYR A 13 -8.51 13.24 -4.05
N PHE A 14 -7.96 12.07 -4.37
CA PHE A 14 -7.18 11.29 -3.42
C PHE A 14 -5.94 12.05 -2.93
N SER A 15 -5.21 12.71 -3.84
CA SER A 15 -4.01 13.48 -3.51
C SER A 15 -4.34 14.63 -2.56
N VAL A 16 -5.40 15.40 -2.85
CA VAL A 16 -5.85 16.50 -1.99
C VAL A 16 -6.29 15.98 -0.62
N PHE A 17 -7.06 14.90 -0.58
CA PHE A 17 -7.50 14.26 0.66
C PHE A 17 -6.32 13.78 1.50
N PHE A 18 -5.38 13.04 0.90
CA PHE A 18 -4.19 12.55 1.58
C PHE A 18 -3.32 13.69 2.13
N ILE A 19 -3.07 14.73 1.31
CA ILE A 19 -2.31 15.92 1.73
C ILE A 19 -3.03 16.63 2.89
N SER A 20 -4.36 16.70 2.88
CA SER A 20 -5.13 17.32 3.97
C SER A 20 -4.99 16.56 5.29
N LEU A 21 -5.00 15.22 5.24
CA LEU A 21 -4.80 14.35 6.40
C LEU A 21 -3.37 14.47 6.93
N TYR A 22 -2.37 14.47 6.03
CA TYR A 22 -0.97 14.63 6.37
C TYR A 22 -0.70 15.96 7.09
N LYS A 23 -1.22 17.07 6.56
CA LYS A 23 -1.10 18.40 7.19
C LYS A 23 -1.75 18.46 8.58
N ARG A 24 -2.78 17.65 8.83
CA ARG A 24 -3.46 17.54 10.13
C ARG A 24 -2.81 16.52 11.07
N GLY A 25 -1.78 15.80 10.63
CA GLY A 25 -1.17 14.70 11.38
C GLY A 25 -2.11 13.51 11.61
N LEU A 26 -3.19 13.40 10.83
CA LEU A 26 -4.19 12.36 10.97
C LEU A 26 -3.87 11.21 10.03
N CYS A 27 -3.60 10.04 10.60
CA CYS A 27 -3.47 8.80 9.83
C CYS A 27 -4.62 7.85 10.22
N PRO A 28 -5.53 7.51 9.29
CA PRO A 28 -6.63 6.59 9.55
C PRO A 28 -6.11 5.28 10.14
N LYS A 29 -6.79 4.73 11.17
CA LYS A 29 -6.39 3.46 11.80
C LYS A 29 -6.23 2.34 10.78
N ARG A 30 -7.08 2.33 9.74
CA ARG A 30 -7.06 1.34 8.66
C ARG A 30 -5.78 1.40 7.82
N TRP A 31 -5.19 2.58 7.64
CA TRP A 31 -3.89 2.75 6.93
C TRP A 31 -2.68 2.42 7.80
N LYS A 32 -2.87 2.24 9.12
CA LYS A 32 -1.84 1.75 10.04
C LYS A 32 -1.79 0.22 10.11
N ALA A 33 -2.79 -0.45 9.54
CA ALA A 33 -2.83 -1.89 9.40
C ALA A 33 -2.54 -2.25 7.94
N ALA A 34 -1.80 -3.33 7.74
CA ALA A 34 -1.55 -3.90 6.42
C ALA A 34 -1.60 -5.42 6.52
N ILE A 35 -2.04 -6.06 5.44
CA ILE A 35 -1.96 -7.53 5.35
C ILE A 35 -0.52 -7.87 5.01
N LEU A 36 0.14 -8.61 5.90
CA LEU A 36 1.50 -9.08 5.71
C LEU A 36 1.47 -10.40 4.94
N VAL A 37 2.06 -10.41 3.75
CA VAL A 37 2.29 -11.60 2.95
C VAL A 37 3.78 -11.89 2.95
N LEU A 38 4.17 -13.08 3.41
CA LEU A 38 5.56 -13.51 3.44
C LEU A 38 5.86 -14.33 2.18
N LEU A 39 6.65 -13.77 1.28
CA LEU A 39 7.11 -14.48 0.09
C LEU A 39 8.41 -15.22 0.36
N GLU A 40 8.45 -16.51 0.06
CA GLU A 40 9.67 -17.29 0.18
C GLU A 40 10.74 -16.80 -0.81
N LYS A 41 11.99 -16.69 -0.32
CA LYS A 41 13.15 -16.44 -1.17
C LYS A 41 13.73 -17.79 -1.63
N PRO A 42 13.60 -18.17 -2.91
CA PRO A 42 14.27 -19.37 -3.42
C PRO A 42 15.80 -19.21 -3.31
N PRO A 43 16.60 -20.30 -3.20
CA PRO A 43 16.24 -21.73 -3.30
C PRO A 43 16.16 -22.50 -1.95
N LYS A 44 16.24 -21.82 -0.80
CA LYS A 44 16.34 -22.47 0.52
C LYS A 44 14.95 -22.73 1.12
N ARG A 45 14.78 -23.88 1.79
CA ARG A 45 13.59 -24.16 2.62
C ARG A 45 13.49 -23.08 3.70
N ALA A 46 12.37 -22.36 3.74
CA ALA A 46 12.17 -21.26 4.65
C ALA A 46 11.99 -21.77 6.08
N GLN A 47 13.06 -21.71 6.88
CA GLN A 47 13.05 -22.05 8.31
C GLN A 47 13.39 -20.85 9.19
N GLU A 48 13.96 -19.80 8.60
CA GLU A 48 14.36 -18.58 9.30
C GLU A 48 13.61 -17.36 8.76
N PRO A 49 13.26 -16.36 9.61
CA PRO A 49 12.54 -15.15 9.19
C PRO A 49 13.21 -14.40 8.02
N VAL A 50 14.53 -14.48 7.91
CA VAL A 50 15.35 -13.85 6.85
C VAL A 50 15.12 -14.49 5.47
N SER A 51 14.50 -15.67 5.44
CA SER A 51 14.17 -16.39 4.20
C SER A 51 12.91 -15.85 3.51
N TYR A 52 12.23 -14.89 4.13
CA TYR A 52 11.02 -14.28 3.57
C TYR A 52 11.28 -12.84 3.12
N ARG A 53 10.59 -12.43 2.04
CA ARG A 53 10.44 -11.04 1.61
C ARG A 53 9.06 -10.58 2.09
N PRO A 54 8.98 -9.67 3.07
CA PRO A 54 7.69 -9.17 3.52
C PRO A 54 7.09 -8.23 2.48
N LEU A 55 5.85 -8.50 2.07
CA LEU A 55 5.01 -7.58 1.31
C LEU A 55 3.87 -7.11 2.20
N CYS A 56 3.71 -5.79 2.32
CA CYS A 56 2.60 -5.18 3.04
C CYS A 56 1.57 -4.71 2.01
N LEU A 57 0.39 -5.34 1.99
CA LEU A 57 -0.72 -4.90 1.15
C LEU A 57 -1.49 -3.79 1.88
N LEU A 58 -1.62 -2.65 1.21
CA LEU A 58 -2.44 -1.53 1.65
C LEU A 58 -3.79 -1.59 0.95
N ASP A 59 -4.86 -1.33 1.71
CA ASP A 59 -6.19 -1.20 1.13
C ASP A 59 -6.23 -0.06 0.11
N THR A 60 -6.77 -0.35 -1.07
CA THR A 60 -7.00 0.66 -2.11
C THR A 60 -8.48 1.02 -2.15
N MET A 61 -8.81 2.24 -2.56
CA MET A 61 -10.21 2.68 -2.69
C MET A 61 -10.97 1.98 -3.83
N ALA A 62 -10.29 1.18 -4.65
CA ALA A 62 -10.90 0.43 -5.75
C ALA A 62 -11.52 -0.91 -5.30
N SER A 63 -11.20 -1.38 -4.09
CA SER A 63 -11.83 -2.57 -3.51
C SER A 63 -13.02 -2.17 -2.65
N GLN A 64 -14.11 -1.74 -3.30
CA GLN A 64 -15.45 -1.74 -2.72
C GLN A 64 -16.39 -2.49 -3.66
#